data_AF-A0A524A338-F1
#
_entry.id   AF-A0A524A338-F1
#
_cell.length_a   1.000
_cell.length_b   1.000
_cell.length_c   1.000
_cell.angle_alpha   90.00
_cell.angle_beta   90.00
_cell.angle_gamma   90.00
#
_symmetry.space_group_name_H-M   'P 1'
#
loop_
_entity.id
_entity.type
_entity.pdbx_description
1 polymer ?
#
loop_
_entity_poly.entity_id
_entity_poly.type
_entity_poly.pdbx_seq_one_letter_code
_entity_poly.pdbx_strand_id
1 'polypeptide(L)'
;MHPLEILQGYRLGGHQATVELGAPIIHIDFDVLKLVEDIQAGKVKAVILTGTAGDGKTYLAYRVIGALELDRTTVAAAQAEGGYDQGGTYIDLDLSAGPLTDARVRRLHQVLSTPGRLTLVCANEGKLSELEERFRSASLDIPQTPLRINLSRRALVSPKAWDKVRRGVLDAPFWGEADLSKTHIMTRNRAWLQDSTVMENVRRYLLLPYLLGEPITVREVLSFLAYSLTGDLTLEEAEQMSKDERRVLPYFLFNTLFSEPGGYVHGGRAVPAEKLLWWMFRFDPGATANPQADLQLLTQLDQLDVAPPDELLDYWHSETVVQPEERSDTKYRRRVATFMNYARRWYALFSEVGHSAYFPFRHFDDYVDALLTPFENLDDEVPTLIKGLNLLLSGGQVEEKYDLNLYHVSDMGIAHRSVIYSRTQVPSHRFWLVSDLKLGDMTGDAYLERHPRQLYLCYPADAEPDDQIRLPISLLLYEVLRGAASPESGFPATLWAKERYIVTRFMGALNRLAKKRPVAQFIISVGTDEKLKLAHDPKARNIDVL
;
A
#
# COMPACT_ATOMS: atom_id res chain seq x y z
N MET A 1 2.70 2.42 -33.82
CA MET A 1 2.26 1.68 -32.64
C MET A 1 1.54 2.63 -31.72
N HIS A 2 0.28 2.35 -31.44
CA HIS A 2 -0.54 3.24 -30.64
C HIS A 2 -0.08 3.18 -29.18
N PRO A 3 -0.02 4.30 -28.46
CA PRO A 3 0.26 4.35 -27.02
C PRO A 3 -0.70 3.52 -26.17
N LEU A 4 -1.86 3.23 -26.74
CA LEU A 4 -2.84 2.28 -26.21
C LEU A 4 -2.47 0.83 -26.42
N GLU A 5 -1.88 0.47 -27.56
CA GLU A 5 -1.34 -0.88 -27.76
C GLU A 5 -0.17 -1.13 -26.80
N ILE A 6 0.57 -0.08 -26.45
CA ILE A 6 1.63 -0.13 -25.44
C ILE A 6 1.02 -0.36 -24.05
N LEU A 7 0.03 0.45 -23.65
CA LEU A 7 -0.67 0.32 -22.36
C LEU A 7 -1.48 -1.00 -22.24
N GLN A 8 -2.14 -1.44 -23.30
CA GLN A 8 -2.87 -2.71 -23.38
C GLN A 8 -1.92 -3.91 -23.50
N GLY A 9 -0.73 -3.73 -24.07
CA GLY A 9 0.34 -4.73 -24.02
C GLY A 9 0.75 -5.09 -22.59
N TYR A 10 0.61 -4.15 -21.64
CA TYR A 10 0.78 -4.42 -20.20
C TYR A 10 -0.41 -5.12 -19.53
N ARG A 11 -1.55 -5.28 -20.23
CA ARG A 11 -2.79 -5.97 -19.79
C ARG A 11 -2.86 -7.43 -20.28
N LEU A 12 -2.08 -7.80 -21.29
CA LEU A 12 -2.05 -9.17 -21.84
C LEU A 12 -1.10 -10.09 -21.07
N GLY A 13 -1.57 -10.59 -19.93
CA GLY A 13 -1.01 -11.75 -19.22
C GLY A 13 -1.41 -13.11 -19.83
N GLY A 14 -1.93 -13.15 -21.05
CA GLY A 14 -2.29 -14.38 -21.77
C GLY A 14 -1.31 -14.66 -22.91
N HIS A 15 -0.42 -15.64 -22.70
CA HIS A 15 0.45 -16.30 -23.69
C HIS A 15 1.02 -15.43 -24.83
N GLN A 16 2.29 -15.03 -24.67
CA GLN A 16 3.14 -14.32 -25.65
C GLN A 16 2.93 -12.80 -25.75
N ALA A 17 3.52 -12.05 -24.81
CA ALA A 17 3.84 -10.64 -25.04
C ALA A 17 5.07 -10.24 -24.21
N THR A 18 6.26 -10.67 -24.64
CA THR A 18 7.48 -9.89 -24.40
C THR A 18 7.62 -9.05 -25.65
N VAL A 19 7.13 -7.81 -25.62
CA VAL A 19 7.32 -6.91 -26.76
C VAL A 19 8.21 -5.77 -26.29
N GLU A 20 9.50 -5.89 -26.63
CA GLU A 20 10.42 -4.77 -26.67
C GLU A 20 9.95 -3.84 -27.79
N LEU A 21 9.13 -2.86 -27.43
CA LEU A 21 8.63 -1.87 -28.36
C LEU A 21 9.27 -0.54 -28.03
N GLY A 22 9.78 0.14 -29.06
CA GLY A 22 10.29 1.52 -29.01
C GLY A 22 9.18 2.54 -28.70
N ALA A 23 8.45 2.31 -27.62
CA ALA A 23 7.46 3.20 -27.04
C ALA A 23 8.12 4.46 -26.47
N PRO A 24 7.37 5.58 -26.35
CA PRO A 24 7.81 6.69 -25.51
C PRO A 24 8.10 6.16 -24.09
N ILE A 25 9.38 6.20 -23.70
CA ILE A 25 9.82 5.67 -22.41
C ILE A 25 9.34 6.64 -21.32
N ILE A 26 8.50 6.16 -20.41
CA ILE A 26 8.15 6.91 -19.20
C ILE A 26 9.38 6.90 -18.29
N HIS A 27 10.17 7.96 -18.36
CA HIS A 27 11.30 8.18 -17.48
C HIS A 27 10.79 8.70 -16.13
N ILE A 28 10.75 7.83 -15.14
CA ILE A 28 10.52 8.26 -13.78
C ILE A 28 11.89 8.51 -13.16
N ASP A 29 12.24 9.79 -12.96
CA ASP A 29 13.45 10.19 -12.25
C ASP A 29 13.28 9.97 -10.75
N PHE A 30 14.18 9.23 -10.15
CA PHE A 30 14.19 8.97 -8.70
C PHE A 30 15.40 9.63 -8.05
N ASP A 31 15.44 9.66 -6.72
CA ASP A 31 16.62 10.04 -5.92
C ASP A 31 17.75 8.99 -6.05
N VAL A 32 18.12 8.70 -7.29
CA VAL A 32 19.34 8.02 -7.71
C VAL A 32 20.57 8.83 -7.28
N LEU A 33 20.40 10.11 -6.97
CA LEU A 33 21.44 11.01 -6.47
C LEU A 33 22.11 10.45 -5.23
N LYS A 34 21.37 9.97 -4.23
CA LYS A 34 22.00 9.40 -3.01
C LYS A 34 22.78 8.12 -3.30
N LEU A 35 22.25 7.21 -4.11
CA LEU A 35 22.98 5.98 -4.50
C LEU A 35 24.27 6.32 -5.25
N VAL A 36 24.18 7.27 -6.18
CA VAL A 36 25.32 7.76 -6.96
C VAL A 36 26.34 8.44 -6.06
N GLU A 37 25.91 9.33 -5.16
CA GLU A 37 26.76 10.00 -4.18
C GLU A 37 27.48 8.99 -3.27
N ASP A 38 26.76 7.98 -2.77
CA ASP A 38 27.34 6.94 -1.90
C ASP A 38 28.30 6.00 -2.66
N ILE A 39 28.06 5.75 -3.95
CA ILE A 39 29.01 5.06 -4.84
C ILE A 39 30.26 5.91 -5.07
N GLN A 40 30.10 7.18 -5.44
CA GLN A 40 31.20 8.12 -5.69
C GLN A 40 32.05 8.38 -4.42
N ALA A 41 31.40 8.43 -3.26
CA ALA A 41 32.06 8.53 -1.96
C ALA A 41 32.72 7.22 -1.50
N GLY A 42 32.61 6.14 -2.28
CA GLY A 42 33.20 4.83 -1.98
C GLY A 42 32.56 4.09 -0.80
N LYS A 43 31.38 4.54 -0.34
CA LYS A 43 30.61 3.88 0.74
C LYS A 43 29.95 2.59 0.24
N VAL A 44 29.62 2.53 -1.04
CA VAL A 44 29.02 1.36 -1.70
C VAL A 44 29.97 0.83 -2.77
N LYS A 45 30.38 -0.43 -2.62
CA LYS A 45 31.37 -1.08 -3.51
C LYS A 45 30.79 -2.21 -4.37
N ALA A 46 29.64 -2.75 -3.98
CA ALA A 46 28.92 -3.74 -4.78
C ALA A 46 27.42 -3.43 -4.72
N VAL A 47 26.80 -3.36 -5.90
CA VAL A 47 25.37 -3.11 -6.10
C VAL A 47 24.79 -4.22 -6.96
N ILE A 48 23.71 -4.83 -6.48
CA ILE A 48 22.91 -5.78 -7.24
C ILE A 48 21.53 -5.18 -7.41
N LEU A 49 21.17 -4.83 -8.64
CA LEU A 49 19.82 -4.42 -9.02
C LEU A 49 19.03 -5.68 -9.38
N THR A 50 18.01 -6.00 -8.60
CA THR A 50 17.12 -7.14 -8.85
C THR A 50 15.70 -6.68 -9.16
N GLY A 51 14.97 -7.48 -9.92
CA GLY A 51 13.56 -7.26 -10.24
C GLY A 51 13.12 -7.95 -11.52
N THR A 52 11.83 -7.85 -11.85
CA THR A 52 11.25 -8.39 -13.09
C THR A 52 11.63 -7.56 -14.32
N ALA A 53 11.36 -8.10 -15.52
CA ALA A 53 11.54 -7.35 -16.76
C ALA A 53 10.57 -6.16 -16.79
N GLY A 54 11.10 -4.96 -17.08
CA GLY A 54 10.31 -3.72 -17.07
C GLY A 54 10.46 -2.86 -15.79
N ASP A 55 11.04 -3.37 -14.70
CA ASP A 55 11.17 -2.61 -13.43
C ASP A 55 12.24 -1.50 -13.46
N GLY A 56 12.89 -1.28 -14.61
CA GLY A 56 13.84 -0.18 -14.80
C GLY A 56 15.27 -0.45 -14.32
N LYS A 57 15.66 -1.71 -14.11
CA LYS A 57 17.05 -2.11 -13.74
C LYS A 57 18.10 -1.48 -14.64
N THR A 58 17.97 -1.70 -15.95
CA THR A 58 18.90 -1.22 -16.98
C THR A 58 18.93 0.31 -17.03
N TYR A 59 17.78 0.96 -16.87
CA TYR A 59 17.70 2.42 -16.81
C TYR A 59 18.47 2.98 -15.61
N LEU A 60 18.27 2.41 -14.42
CA LEU A 60 19.00 2.81 -13.21
C LEU A 60 20.50 2.54 -13.36
N ALA A 61 20.89 1.42 -13.96
CA ALA A 61 22.29 1.13 -14.25
C ALA A 61 22.92 2.18 -15.17
N TYR A 62 22.22 2.63 -16.22
CA TYR A 62 22.71 3.70 -17.10
C TYR A 62 22.83 5.07 -16.43
N ARG A 63 22.07 5.32 -15.36
CA ARG A 63 22.24 6.52 -14.53
C ARG A 63 23.50 6.44 -13.69
N VAL A 64 23.77 5.29 -13.08
CA VAL A 64 25.03 5.04 -12.37
C VAL A 64 26.22 5.14 -13.34
N ILE A 65 26.15 4.51 -14.52
CA ILE A 65 27.18 4.61 -15.57
C ILE A 65 27.45 6.06 -15.96
N GLY A 66 26.39 6.85 -16.21
CA GLY A 66 26.54 8.25 -16.56
C GLY A 66 27.18 9.10 -15.45
N ALA A 67 26.87 8.81 -14.19
CA ALA A 67 27.46 9.51 -13.05
C ALA A 67 28.90 9.07 -12.73
N LEU A 68 29.31 7.89 -13.18
CA LEU A 68 30.69 7.42 -13.16
C LEU A 68 31.50 7.92 -14.37
N GLU A 69 30.88 8.73 -15.24
CA GLU A 69 31.48 9.24 -16.48
C GLU A 69 31.98 8.12 -17.43
N LEU A 70 31.37 6.94 -17.32
CA LEU A 70 31.70 5.80 -18.18
C LEU A 70 30.95 5.92 -19.52
N ASP A 71 31.66 5.58 -20.61
CA ASP A 71 31.04 5.57 -21.93
C ASP A 71 29.98 4.46 -22.05
N ARG A 72 28.73 4.87 -22.28
CA ARG A 72 27.59 3.95 -22.38
C ARG A 72 27.73 2.97 -23.53
N THR A 73 28.27 3.41 -24.67
CA THR A 73 28.42 2.54 -25.85
C THR A 73 29.42 1.42 -25.59
N THR A 74 30.53 1.74 -24.94
CA THR A 74 31.55 0.76 -24.54
C THR A 74 31.00 -0.25 -23.52
N VAL A 75 30.27 0.21 -22.50
CA VAL A 75 29.66 -0.70 -21.50
C VAL A 75 28.61 -1.61 -22.13
N ALA A 76 27.79 -1.10 -23.04
CA ALA A 76 26.78 -1.90 -23.75
C ALA A 76 27.41 -2.95 -24.67
N ALA A 77 28.46 -2.60 -25.41
CA ALA A 77 29.17 -3.53 -26.27
C ALA A 77 29.82 -4.69 -25.48
N ALA A 78 30.36 -4.41 -24.30
CA ALA A 78 30.99 -5.41 -23.42
C ALA A 78 30.01 -6.45 -22.84
N GLN A 79 28.69 -6.22 -22.92
CA GLN A 79 27.71 -7.18 -22.41
C GLN A 79 27.70 -8.49 -23.21
N ALA A 80 28.03 -8.45 -24.50
CA ALA A 80 28.18 -9.64 -25.33
C ALA A 80 29.29 -10.59 -24.85
N GLU A 81 30.27 -10.07 -24.10
CA GLU A 81 31.43 -10.80 -23.56
C GLU A 81 31.29 -11.10 -22.06
N GLY A 82 30.08 -10.97 -21.51
CA GLY A 82 29.78 -11.27 -20.10
C GLY A 82 30.07 -10.13 -19.13
N GLY A 83 30.08 -8.89 -19.62
CA GLY A 83 30.10 -7.67 -18.80
C GLY A 83 31.33 -6.79 -19.01
N TYR A 84 31.18 -5.51 -18.69
CA TYR A 84 32.26 -4.51 -18.71
C TYR A 84 33.20 -4.73 -17.52
N ASP A 85 34.51 -4.74 -17.75
CA ASP A 85 35.53 -5.10 -16.76
C ASP A 85 36.81 -4.26 -16.98
N GLN A 86 36.80 -2.99 -16.57
CA GLN A 86 37.91 -2.06 -16.75
C GLN A 86 37.98 -1.03 -15.62
N GLY A 87 39.16 -0.45 -15.38
CA GLY A 87 39.33 0.71 -14.49
C GLY A 87 38.87 0.48 -13.04
N GLY A 88 38.97 -0.76 -12.53
CA GLY A 88 38.48 -1.08 -11.18
C GLY A 88 36.95 -1.13 -11.05
N THR A 89 36.22 -1.18 -12.17
CA THR A 89 34.76 -1.28 -12.21
C THR A 89 34.33 -2.53 -12.99
N TYR A 90 33.31 -3.23 -12.50
CA TYR A 90 32.65 -4.30 -13.23
C TYR A 90 31.16 -4.03 -13.36
N ILE A 91 30.60 -4.15 -14.57
CA ILE A 91 29.19 -3.93 -14.85
C ILE A 91 28.62 -5.06 -15.72
N ASP A 92 27.66 -5.80 -15.18
CA ASP A 92 26.82 -6.76 -15.90
C ASP A 92 25.38 -6.22 -15.92
N LEU A 93 24.90 -5.81 -17.10
CA LEU A 93 23.58 -5.20 -17.30
C LEU A 93 22.46 -6.23 -17.45
N ASP A 94 22.79 -7.50 -17.67
CA ASP A 94 21.79 -8.56 -17.76
C ASP A 94 22.41 -9.94 -17.44
N LEU A 95 22.45 -10.26 -16.14
CA LEU A 95 22.83 -11.59 -15.68
C LEU A 95 21.87 -12.68 -16.19
N SER A 96 20.63 -12.31 -16.49
CA SER A 96 19.55 -13.21 -16.86
C SER A 96 19.56 -13.61 -18.34
N ALA A 97 20.27 -12.88 -19.20
CA ALA A 97 20.38 -13.17 -20.64
C ALA A 97 21.11 -14.49 -20.99
N GLY A 98 21.74 -15.17 -20.02
CA GLY A 98 22.48 -16.41 -20.31
C GLY A 98 22.62 -17.38 -19.13
N PRO A 99 23.13 -18.61 -19.38
CA PRO A 99 23.35 -19.60 -18.33
C PRO A 99 24.42 -19.15 -17.33
N LEU A 100 24.25 -19.52 -16.05
CA LEU A 100 25.27 -19.33 -15.02
C LEU A 100 26.27 -20.48 -15.10
N THR A 101 27.20 -20.40 -16.05
CA THR A 101 28.29 -21.39 -16.14
C THR A 101 29.26 -21.24 -14.97
N ASP A 102 29.98 -22.31 -14.62
CA ASP A 102 30.94 -22.28 -13.50
C ASP A 102 32.06 -21.24 -13.71
N ALA A 103 32.38 -20.92 -14.97
CA ALA A 103 33.31 -19.86 -15.31
C ALA A 103 32.73 -18.47 -14.99
N ARG A 104 31.45 -18.22 -15.32
CA ARG A 104 30.76 -16.96 -15.02
C ARG A 104 30.55 -16.77 -13.52
N VAL A 105 30.18 -17.83 -12.81
CA VAL A 105 30.05 -17.83 -11.34
C VAL A 105 31.38 -17.50 -10.68
N ARG A 106 32.47 -18.16 -11.08
CA ARG A 106 33.82 -17.87 -10.55
C ARG A 106 34.28 -16.44 -10.87
N ARG A 107 34.01 -15.93 -12.07
CA ARG A 107 34.31 -14.54 -12.45
C ARG A 107 33.56 -13.55 -11.56
N LEU A 108 32.25 -13.74 -11.36
CA LEU A 108 31.43 -12.89 -10.50
C LEU A 108 31.90 -12.95 -9.04
N HIS A 109 32.24 -14.14 -8.53
CA HIS A 109 32.82 -14.29 -7.20
C HIS A 109 34.15 -13.53 -7.06
N GLN A 110 35.05 -13.68 -8.04
CA GLN A 110 36.34 -12.99 -8.04
C GLN A 110 36.16 -11.46 -8.03
N VAL A 111 35.26 -10.95 -8.87
CA VAL A 111 34.96 -9.51 -8.95
C VAL A 111 34.39 -8.99 -7.64
N LEU A 112 33.38 -9.67 -7.07
CA LEU A 112 32.78 -9.31 -5.78
C LEU A 112 33.78 -9.44 -4.61
N SER A 113 34.79 -10.29 -4.76
CA SER A 113 35.83 -10.51 -3.76
C SER A 113 36.99 -9.52 -3.85
N THR A 114 37.09 -8.73 -4.93
CA THR A 114 38.21 -7.81 -5.13
C THR A 114 38.01 -6.53 -4.31
N PRO A 115 38.88 -6.21 -3.33
CA PRO A 115 38.76 -5.00 -2.53
C PRO A 115 38.93 -3.73 -3.38
N GLY A 116 38.13 -2.69 -3.08
CA GLY A 116 38.24 -1.39 -3.76
C GLY A 116 37.69 -1.37 -5.19
N ARG A 117 37.14 -2.49 -5.66
CA ARG A 117 36.48 -2.61 -6.96
C ARG A 117 35.00 -2.27 -6.84
N LEU A 118 34.47 -1.44 -7.73
CA LEU A 118 33.02 -1.23 -7.85
C LEU A 118 32.40 -2.33 -8.71
N THR A 119 31.34 -2.97 -8.21
CA THR A 119 30.62 -4.03 -8.92
C THR A 119 29.15 -3.65 -9.06
N LEU A 120 28.60 -3.61 -10.27
CA LEU A 120 27.18 -3.40 -10.55
C LEU A 120 26.63 -4.57 -11.36
N VAL A 121 25.61 -5.25 -10.84
CA VAL A 121 24.99 -6.40 -11.52
C VAL A 121 23.48 -6.21 -11.59
N CYS A 122 22.90 -6.36 -12.76
CA CYS A 122 21.45 -6.43 -12.96
C CYS A 122 21.02 -7.89 -13.14
N ALA A 123 20.07 -8.35 -12.35
CA ALA A 123 19.56 -9.73 -12.42
C ALA A 123 18.04 -9.77 -12.18
N ASN A 124 17.38 -10.85 -12.60
CA ASN A 124 16.07 -11.19 -12.07
C ASN A 124 16.20 -12.00 -10.75
N GLU A 125 15.14 -12.05 -9.94
CA GLU A 125 15.18 -12.70 -8.62
C GLU A 125 15.54 -14.19 -8.72
N GLY A 126 15.00 -14.91 -9.71
CA GLY A 126 15.31 -16.33 -9.91
C GLY A 126 16.78 -16.58 -10.20
N LYS A 127 17.40 -15.75 -11.03
CA LYS A 127 18.82 -15.87 -11.41
C LYS A 127 19.74 -15.49 -10.26
N LEU A 128 19.33 -14.52 -9.45
CA LEU A 128 20.05 -14.17 -8.24
C LEU A 128 20.04 -15.32 -7.23
N SER A 129 18.88 -15.95 -7.00
CA SER A 129 18.77 -17.14 -6.15
C SER A 129 19.61 -18.32 -6.68
N GLU A 130 19.63 -18.54 -8.01
CA GLU A 130 20.51 -19.55 -8.63
C GLU A 130 21.99 -19.24 -8.37
N LEU A 131 22.41 -17.98 -8.52
CA LEU A 131 23.80 -17.56 -8.26
C LEU A 131 24.19 -17.82 -6.80
N GLU A 132 23.33 -17.46 -5.85
CA GLU A 132 23.56 -17.68 -4.42
C GLU A 132 23.66 -19.15 -4.06
N GLU A 133 22.79 -19.98 -4.63
CA GLU A 133 22.84 -21.43 -4.43
C GLU A 133 24.16 -22.01 -4.97
N ARG A 134 24.64 -21.50 -6.11
CA ARG A 134 25.93 -21.91 -6.67
C ARG A 134 27.11 -21.44 -5.82
N PHE A 135 27.07 -20.23 -5.25
CA PHE A 135 28.09 -19.79 -4.29
C PHE A 135 28.11 -20.66 -3.03
N ARG A 136 26.95 -20.97 -2.46
CA ARG A 136 26.82 -21.88 -1.31
C ARG A 136 27.33 -23.28 -1.64
N SER A 137 26.92 -23.85 -2.77
CA SER A 137 27.34 -25.17 -3.23
C SER A 137 28.84 -25.25 -3.50
N ALA A 138 29.45 -24.15 -3.98
CA ALA A 138 30.88 -24.07 -4.25
C ALA A 138 31.72 -23.65 -3.02
N SER A 139 31.09 -23.45 -1.84
CA SER A 139 31.77 -22.95 -0.62
C SER A 139 32.54 -21.65 -0.84
N LEU A 140 31.97 -20.74 -1.65
CA LEU A 140 32.57 -19.45 -2.00
C LEU A 140 32.00 -18.35 -1.09
N ASP A 141 32.80 -17.86 -0.16
CA ASP A 141 32.44 -16.72 0.70
C ASP A 141 32.58 -15.40 -0.05
N ILE A 142 31.62 -14.48 0.15
CA ILE A 142 31.66 -13.13 -0.45
C ILE A 142 32.25 -12.15 0.58
N PRO A 143 33.42 -11.55 0.34
CA PRO A 143 34.10 -10.65 1.28
C PRO A 143 33.37 -9.32 1.52
N GLN A 144 32.54 -8.89 0.57
CA GLN A 144 31.77 -7.65 0.65
C GLN A 144 30.28 -7.98 0.62
N THR A 145 29.50 -7.46 1.57
CA THR A 145 28.04 -7.59 1.53
C THR A 145 27.51 -6.69 0.41
N PRO A 146 27.00 -7.24 -0.72
CA PRO A 146 26.53 -6.41 -1.81
C PRO A 146 25.26 -5.67 -1.39
N LEU A 147 25.15 -4.40 -1.77
CA LEU A 147 23.94 -3.62 -1.65
C LEU A 147 22.91 -4.16 -2.65
N ARG A 148 21.86 -4.82 -2.14
CA ARG A 148 20.81 -5.41 -2.97
C ARG A 148 19.61 -4.47 -3.04
N ILE A 149 19.32 -3.97 -4.22
CA ILE A 149 18.18 -3.08 -4.48
C ILE A 149 17.17 -3.86 -5.30
N ASN A 150 16.02 -4.18 -4.70
CA ASN A 150 14.94 -4.86 -5.40
C ASN A 150 13.91 -3.87 -5.96
N LEU A 151 14.01 -3.59 -7.26
CA LEU A 151 13.12 -2.67 -7.95
C LEU A 151 11.68 -3.19 -8.04
N SER A 152 11.42 -4.50 -7.89
CA SER A 152 10.06 -5.04 -7.75
C SER A 152 9.37 -4.62 -6.45
N ARG A 153 10.12 -4.18 -5.43
CA ARG A 153 9.56 -3.73 -4.14
C ARG A 153 9.29 -2.23 -4.12
N ARG A 154 9.60 -1.57 -5.22
CA ARG A 154 9.42 -0.14 -5.38
C ARG A 154 7.93 0.17 -5.38
N ALA A 155 7.53 1.06 -4.50
CA ALA A 155 6.18 1.59 -4.52
C ALA A 155 6.16 3.01 -5.06
N LEU A 156 5.11 3.33 -5.81
CA LEU A 156 4.75 4.68 -6.18
C LEU A 156 3.84 5.19 -5.08
N VAL A 157 4.35 6.08 -4.23
CA VAL A 157 3.60 6.46 -3.02
C VAL A 157 3.61 7.96 -2.80
N SER A 158 4.71 8.65 -3.09
CA SER A 158 4.72 10.10 -2.97
C SER A 158 3.80 10.74 -4.02
N PRO A 159 3.09 11.82 -3.65
CA PRO A 159 2.31 12.60 -4.62
C PRO A 159 3.12 12.98 -5.87
N LYS A 160 4.42 13.30 -5.70
CA LYS A 160 5.34 13.62 -6.80
C LYS A 160 5.56 12.45 -7.77
N ALA A 161 5.70 11.23 -7.25
CA ALA A 161 5.88 10.04 -8.08
C ALA A 161 4.59 9.67 -8.82
N TRP A 162 3.44 9.76 -8.14
CA TRP A 162 2.12 9.64 -8.74
C TRP A 162 1.93 10.65 -9.88
N ASP A 163 2.26 11.92 -9.65
CA ASP A 163 2.17 12.96 -10.67
C ASP A 163 3.09 12.75 -11.87
N LYS A 164 4.27 12.16 -11.67
CA LYS A 164 5.18 11.80 -12.77
C LYS A 164 4.58 10.69 -13.63
N VAL A 165 4.06 9.63 -13.02
CA VAL A 165 3.40 8.53 -13.74
C VAL A 165 2.15 9.06 -14.44
N ARG A 166 1.36 9.88 -13.76
CA ARG A 166 0.18 10.54 -14.30
C ARG A 166 0.51 11.34 -15.55
N ARG A 167 1.45 12.28 -15.47
CA ARG A 167 1.88 13.08 -16.64
C ARG A 167 2.42 12.18 -17.75
N GLY A 168 3.30 11.24 -17.41
CA GLY A 168 3.84 10.28 -18.36
C GLY A 168 2.76 9.49 -19.13
N VAL A 169 1.65 9.15 -18.48
CA VAL A 169 0.54 8.39 -19.09
C VAL A 169 -0.51 9.29 -19.72
N LEU A 170 -0.81 10.47 -19.18
CA LEU A 170 -1.94 11.33 -19.59
C LEU A 170 -1.53 12.50 -20.49
N ASP A 171 -0.25 12.77 -20.67
CA ASP A 171 0.23 13.88 -21.49
C ASP A 171 0.06 13.59 -22.99
N ALA A 172 -0.40 14.59 -23.76
CA ALA A 172 -0.71 14.44 -25.18
C ALA A 172 0.43 13.84 -26.05
N PRO A 173 1.72 14.15 -25.83
CA PRO A 173 2.81 13.51 -26.56
C PRO A 173 2.89 12.00 -26.37
N PHE A 174 2.46 11.48 -25.21
CA PHE A 174 2.41 10.04 -24.98
C PHE A 174 1.45 9.36 -25.93
N TRP A 175 0.30 9.98 -26.23
CA TRP A 175 -0.82 9.42 -27.02
C TRP A 175 -0.64 9.51 -28.54
N GLY A 176 0.43 10.16 -29.00
CA GLY A 176 0.56 10.56 -30.40
C GLY A 176 -0.57 11.52 -30.80
N GLU A 177 -0.58 11.98 -32.04
CA GLU A 177 -1.67 12.80 -32.60
C GLU A 177 -2.96 11.97 -32.82
N ALA A 178 -3.29 11.05 -31.93
CA ALA A 178 -4.53 10.29 -31.97
C ALA A 178 -5.71 11.26 -31.72
N ASP A 179 -6.36 11.68 -32.80
CA ASP A 179 -7.45 12.65 -32.80
C ASP A 179 -8.77 11.97 -32.36
N LEU A 180 -8.78 11.50 -31.11
CA LEU A 180 -9.97 10.89 -30.52
C LEU A 180 -11.02 11.98 -30.25
N SER A 181 -12.26 11.75 -30.70
CA SER A 181 -13.35 12.70 -30.48
C SER A 181 -13.54 13.01 -28.98
N LYS A 182 -14.02 14.22 -28.66
CA LYS A 182 -14.33 14.62 -27.26
C LYS A 182 -15.38 13.73 -26.59
N THR A 183 -16.26 13.13 -27.38
CA THR A 183 -17.31 12.21 -26.93
C THR A 183 -16.83 10.77 -26.76
N HIS A 184 -15.59 10.48 -27.13
CA HIS A 184 -15.01 9.15 -26.97
C HIS A 184 -14.84 8.84 -25.47
N ILE A 185 -15.24 7.64 -25.03
CA ILE A 185 -15.18 7.20 -23.63
C ILE A 185 -13.77 7.42 -23.05
N MET A 186 -12.75 7.08 -23.83
CA MET A 186 -11.35 7.24 -23.42
C MET A 186 -10.94 8.70 -23.23
N THR A 187 -11.40 9.59 -24.11
CA THR A 187 -11.13 11.03 -23.98
C THR A 187 -11.76 11.57 -22.69
N ARG A 188 -12.94 11.07 -22.32
CA ARG A 188 -13.61 11.42 -21.07
C ARG A 188 -12.91 10.87 -19.84
N ASN A 189 -12.58 9.57 -19.83
CA ASN A 189 -11.85 8.95 -18.73
C ASN A 189 -10.48 9.61 -18.53
N ARG A 190 -9.80 9.97 -19.62
CA ARG A 190 -8.57 10.76 -19.58
C ARG A 190 -8.79 12.15 -18.97
N ALA A 191 -9.82 12.87 -19.39
CA ALA A 191 -10.14 14.19 -18.84
C ALA A 191 -10.46 14.11 -17.34
N TRP A 192 -11.19 13.09 -16.90
CA TRP A 192 -11.46 12.85 -15.47
C TRP A 192 -10.20 12.47 -14.69
N LEU A 193 -9.31 11.65 -15.24
CA LEU A 193 -7.99 11.38 -14.64
C LEU A 193 -7.04 12.60 -14.70
N GLN A 194 -7.41 13.68 -15.40
CA GLN A 194 -6.66 14.94 -15.35
C GLN A 194 -7.21 15.88 -14.25
N ASP A 195 -8.41 15.63 -13.75
CA ASP A 195 -9.00 16.36 -12.63
C ASP A 195 -8.24 16.05 -11.33
N SER A 196 -7.89 17.08 -10.57
CA SER A 196 -7.08 16.95 -9.36
C SER A 196 -7.79 16.22 -8.23
N THR A 197 -9.10 16.47 -8.06
CA THR A 197 -9.90 15.86 -7.00
C THR A 197 -10.08 14.37 -7.26
N VAL A 198 -10.46 14.02 -8.50
CA VAL A 198 -10.58 12.62 -8.93
C VAL A 198 -9.27 11.89 -8.75
N MET A 199 -8.16 12.50 -9.16
CA MET A 199 -6.85 11.88 -9.05
C MET A 199 -6.39 11.68 -7.62
N GLU A 200 -6.65 12.64 -6.75
CA GLU A 200 -6.31 12.50 -5.33
C GLU A 200 -7.12 11.37 -4.71
N ASN A 201 -8.42 11.29 -5.00
CA ASN A 201 -9.25 10.18 -4.52
C ASN A 201 -8.81 8.83 -5.08
N VAL A 202 -8.48 8.72 -6.36
CA VAL A 202 -7.89 7.50 -6.95
C VAL A 202 -6.57 7.16 -6.27
N ARG A 203 -5.70 8.14 -6.00
CA ARG A 203 -4.43 7.94 -5.29
C ARG A 203 -4.66 7.38 -3.89
N ARG A 204 -5.63 7.92 -3.13
CA ARG A 204 -6.01 7.41 -1.80
C ARG A 204 -6.43 5.94 -1.86
N TYR A 205 -7.26 5.55 -2.83
CA TYR A 205 -7.62 4.13 -3.03
C TYR A 205 -6.43 3.25 -3.41
N LEU A 206 -5.56 3.72 -4.31
CA LEU A 206 -4.36 2.98 -4.71
C LEU A 206 -3.32 2.87 -3.60
N LEU A 207 -3.38 3.74 -2.58
CA LEU A 207 -2.53 3.68 -1.40
C LEU A 207 -3.00 2.59 -0.42
N LEU A 208 -4.28 2.19 -0.45
CA LEU A 208 -4.83 1.18 0.47
C LEU A 208 -4.08 -0.16 0.42
N PRO A 209 -3.87 -0.81 -0.74
CA PRO A 209 -3.19 -2.10 -0.75
C PRO A 209 -1.76 -1.98 -0.23
N TYR A 210 -1.08 -0.86 -0.52
CA TYR A 210 0.28 -0.59 -0.07
C TYR A 210 0.37 -0.51 1.46
N LEU A 211 -0.54 0.26 2.08
CA LEU A 211 -0.61 0.40 3.54
C LEU A 211 -1.10 -0.87 4.24
N LEU A 212 -1.83 -1.73 3.52
CA LEU A 212 -2.24 -3.05 3.97
C LEU A 212 -1.16 -4.13 3.77
N GLY A 213 0.03 -3.75 3.29
CA GLY A 213 1.20 -4.61 3.21
C GLY A 213 1.48 -5.22 1.83
N GLU A 214 0.70 -4.86 0.81
CA GLU A 214 0.89 -5.38 -0.54
C GLU A 214 1.96 -4.59 -1.30
N PRO A 215 2.87 -5.27 -2.01
CA PRO A 215 3.78 -4.60 -2.93
C PRO A 215 3.01 -4.16 -4.18
N ILE A 216 2.89 -2.84 -4.38
CA ILE A 216 2.37 -2.24 -5.61
C ILE A 216 3.55 -1.67 -6.39
N THR A 217 3.82 -2.18 -7.59
CA THR A 217 4.90 -1.69 -8.43
C THR A 217 4.39 -0.68 -9.47
N VAL A 218 5.32 -0.02 -10.16
CA VAL A 218 5.02 0.84 -11.31
C VAL A 218 4.24 0.09 -12.37
N ARG A 219 4.57 -1.19 -12.59
CA ARG A 219 3.90 -2.01 -13.60
C ARG A 219 2.43 -2.19 -13.28
N GLU A 220 2.07 -2.56 -12.04
CA GLU A 220 0.66 -2.71 -11.69
C GLU A 220 -0.09 -1.39 -11.85
N VAL A 221 0.52 -0.25 -11.48
CA VAL A 221 -0.10 1.07 -11.65
C VAL A 221 -0.34 1.41 -13.12
N LEU A 222 0.63 1.12 -14.01
CA LEU A 222 0.46 1.35 -15.45
C LEU A 222 -0.63 0.43 -16.05
N SER A 223 -0.65 -0.85 -15.70
CA SER A 223 -1.70 -1.79 -16.12
C SER A 223 -3.08 -1.33 -15.62
N PHE A 224 -3.14 -0.85 -14.37
CA PHE A 224 -4.36 -0.28 -13.80
C PHE A 224 -4.84 0.95 -14.57
N LEU A 225 -3.98 1.94 -14.80
CA LEU A 225 -4.34 3.15 -15.54
C LEU A 225 -4.79 2.82 -16.97
N ALA A 226 -4.16 1.85 -17.63
CA ALA A 226 -4.57 1.36 -18.93
C ALA A 226 -6.00 0.81 -18.93
N TYR A 227 -6.33 -0.02 -17.92
CA TYR A 227 -7.66 -0.56 -17.71
C TYR A 227 -8.69 0.55 -17.44
N SER A 228 -8.39 1.47 -16.50
CA SER A 228 -9.28 2.58 -16.14
C SER A 228 -9.61 3.52 -17.30
N LEU A 229 -8.69 3.66 -18.26
CA LEU A 229 -8.90 4.48 -19.45
C LEU A 229 -9.78 3.78 -20.50
N THR A 230 -9.70 2.45 -20.61
CA THR A 230 -10.29 1.68 -21.70
C THR A 230 -11.57 0.93 -21.32
N GLY A 231 -11.74 0.55 -20.05
CA GLY A 231 -12.89 -0.26 -19.61
C GLY A 231 -12.97 -1.61 -20.33
N ASP A 232 -11.82 -2.22 -20.51
CA ASP A 232 -11.59 -3.42 -21.30
C ASP A 232 -11.62 -3.29 -22.84
N LEU A 233 -12.09 -2.17 -23.39
CA LEU A 233 -12.30 -1.98 -24.84
C LEU A 233 -11.01 -1.76 -25.64
N THR A 234 -10.95 -2.33 -26.84
CA THR A 234 -10.03 -1.92 -27.91
C THR A 234 -10.51 -0.62 -28.57
N LEU A 235 -9.61 0.05 -29.30
CA LEU A 235 -9.98 1.24 -30.08
C LEU A 235 -11.08 0.94 -31.11
N GLU A 236 -10.94 -0.19 -31.81
CA GLU A 236 -11.91 -0.62 -32.82
C GLU A 236 -13.29 -0.88 -32.21
N GLU A 237 -13.35 -1.56 -31.06
CA GLU A 237 -14.61 -1.77 -30.33
C GLU A 237 -15.22 -0.45 -29.89
N ALA A 238 -14.43 0.46 -29.32
CA ALA A 238 -14.91 1.76 -28.87
C ALA A 238 -15.43 2.65 -30.03
N GLU A 239 -14.82 2.55 -31.21
CA GLU A 239 -15.27 3.24 -32.42
C GLU A 239 -16.55 2.65 -32.99
N GLN A 240 -16.72 1.33 -32.94
CA GLN A 240 -17.89 0.62 -33.44
C GLN A 240 -19.12 0.74 -32.54
N MET A 241 -18.95 1.15 -31.27
CA MET A 241 -20.08 1.43 -30.37
C MET A 241 -20.99 2.52 -30.94
N SER A 242 -22.29 2.22 -30.98
CA SER A 242 -23.34 3.17 -31.34
C SER A 242 -23.36 4.39 -30.40
N LYS A 243 -24.00 5.49 -30.82
CA LYS A 243 -24.12 6.69 -29.96
C LYS A 243 -24.83 6.41 -28.63
N ASP A 244 -25.76 5.46 -28.61
CA ASP A 244 -26.48 5.06 -27.40
C ASP A 244 -25.60 4.18 -26.52
N GLU A 245 -24.80 3.27 -27.10
CA GLU A 245 -23.81 2.48 -26.36
C GLU A 245 -22.68 3.36 -25.80
N ARG A 246 -22.29 4.45 -26.46
CA ARG A 246 -21.28 5.39 -25.96
C ARG A 246 -21.74 6.16 -24.71
N ARG A 247 -23.04 6.20 -24.42
CA ARG A 247 -23.63 6.79 -23.21
C ARG A 247 -23.71 5.81 -22.03
N VAL A 248 -23.20 4.59 -22.18
CA VAL A 248 -23.32 3.52 -21.18
C VAL A 248 -22.37 3.77 -20.00
N LEU A 249 -22.96 4.06 -18.83
CA LEU A 249 -22.27 4.27 -17.55
C LEU A 249 -21.17 3.22 -17.22
N PRO A 250 -21.34 1.91 -17.47
CA PRO A 250 -20.33 0.88 -17.22
C PRO A 250 -18.89 1.19 -17.66
N TYR A 251 -18.68 1.91 -18.76
CA TYR A 251 -17.34 2.17 -19.31
C TYR A 251 -16.71 3.48 -18.81
N PHE A 252 -17.43 4.24 -17.98
CA PHE A 252 -16.88 5.42 -17.34
C PHE A 252 -15.92 5.08 -16.22
N LEU A 253 -14.96 5.98 -16.01
CA LEU A 253 -13.86 5.83 -15.07
C LEU A 253 -14.32 5.29 -13.71
N PHE A 254 -15.31 5.93 -13.10
CA PHE A 254 -15.82 5.53 -11.77
C PHE A 254 -16.44 4.13 -11.75
N ASN A 255 -16.85 3.57 -12.88
CA ASN A 255 -17.31 2.19 -12.95
C ASN A 255 -16.18 1.24 -13.26
N THR A 256 -15.33 1.55 -14.24
CA THR A 256 -14.20 0.69 -14.57
C THR A 256 -13.30 0.48 -13.35
N LEU A 257 -12.94 1.55 -12.62
CA LEU A 257 -12.08 1.48 -11.44
C LEU A 257 -12.48 0.43 -10.40
N PHE A 258 -13.80 0.26 -10.17
CA PHE A 258 -14.33 -0.59 -9.09
C PHE A 258 -15.11 -1.80 -9.59
N SER A 259 -15.21 -2.01 -10.91
CA SER A 259 -15.90 -3.17 -11.46
C SER A 259 -14.96 -4.36 -11.62
N GLU A 260 -15.53 -5.55 -11.52
CA GLU A 260 -14.79 -6.78 -11.78
C GLU A 260 -14.43 -6.87 -13.27
N PRO A 261 -13.17 -7.18 -13.64
CA PRO A 261 -12.78 -7.35 -15.03
C PRO A 261 -13.58 -8.45 -15.73
N GLY A 262 -13.89 -8.27 -17.03
CA GLY A 262 -14.60 -9.27 -17.80
C GLY A 262 -13.84 -10.61 -17.85
N GLY A 263 -14.52 -11.72 -17.53
CA GLY A 263 -13.93 -13.08 -17.57
C GLY A 263 -13.22 -13.53 -16.29
N TYR A 264 -13.33 -12.77 -15.20
CA TYR A 264 -12.81 -13.17 -13.89
C TYR A 264 -13.57 -14.37 -13.30
N VAL A 265 -12.84 -15.38 -12.81
CA VAL A 265 -13.42 -16.55 -12.13
C VAL A 265 -12.88 -16.61 -10.70
N HIS A 266 -13.76 -16.37 -9.71
CA HIS A 266 -13.41 -16.47 -8.30
C HIS A 266 -12.80 -17.84 -7.94
N GLY A 267 -11.63 -17.85 -7.29
CA GLY A 267 -11.03 -19.06 -6.70
C GLY A 267 -10.13 -19.88 -7.62
N GLY A 268 -9.82 -19.42 -8.84
CA GLY A 268 -8.76 -20.00 -9.66
C GLY A 268 -7.38 -19.77 -9.02
N ARG A 269 -6.45 -20.74 -9.10
CA ARG A 269 -5.06 -20.62 -8.61
C ARG A 269 -4.25 -19.51 -9.31
N ALA A 270 -4.76 -18.94 -10.40
CA ALA A 270 -4.22 -17.73 -10.99
C ALA A 270 -4.79 -16.53 -10.22
N VAL A 271 -4.05 -16.05 -9.22
CA VAL A 271 -4.20 -14.66 -8.74
C VAL A 271 -4.15 -13.78 -9.99
N PRO A 272 -5.06 -12.81 -10.18
CA PRO A 272 -5.05 -12.00 -11.40
C PRO A 272 -3.64 -11.43 -11.60
N ALA A 273 -3.19 -11.38 -12.85
CA ALA A 273 -1.97 -10.68 -13.22
C ALA A 273 -2.01 -9.19 -12.77
N GLU A 274 -3.20 -8.68 -12.46
CA GLU A 274 -3.50 -7.30 -12.08
C GLU A 274 -4.03 -7.24 -10.63
N LYS A 275 -3.13 -7.38 -9.65
CA LYS A 275 -3.45 -7.34 -8.22
C LYS A 275 -4.22 -6.09 -7.79
N LEU A 276 -3.95 -4.94 -8.40
CA LEU A 276 -4.60 -3.68 -8.06
C LEU A 276 -6.10 -3.67 -8.36
N LEU A 277 -6.53 -4.18 -9.51
CA LEU A 277 -7.94 -4.22 -9.89
C LEU A 277 -8.76 -5.04 -8.90
N TRP A 278 -8.20 -6.16 -8.42
CA TRP A 278 -8.82 -6.97 -7.39
C TRP A 278 -9.00 -6.22 -6.05
N TRP A 279 -8.00 -5.44 -5.65
CA TRP A 279 -8.11 -4.63 -4.44
C TRP A 279 -9.14 -3.53 -4.58
N MET A 280 -9.18 -2.86 -5.74
CA MET A 280 -10.14 -1.81 -6.00
C MET A 280 -11.58 -2.32 -5.92
N PHE A 281 -11.87 -3.48 -6.50
CA PHE A 281 -13.18 -4.13 -6.35
C PHE A 281 -13.56 -4.41 -4.89
N ARG A 282 -12.60 -4.78 -4.03
CA ARG A 282 -12.86 -4.98 -2.60
C ARG A 282 -13.16 -3.71 -1.82
N PHE A 283 -12.70 -2.57 -2.33
CA PHE A 283 -12.95 -1.25 -1.76
C PHE A 283 -14.01 -0.47 -2.53
N ASP A 284 -14.87 -1.17 -3.29
CA ASP A 284 -15.90 -0.56 -4.11
C ASP A 284 -16.86 0.33 -3.28
N PRO A 285 -16.88 1.65 -3.54
CA PRO A 285 -17.82 2.58 -2.92
C PRO A 285 -19.28 2.19 -3.14
N GLY A 286 -19.58 1.57 -4.29
CA GLY A 286 -20.91 1.09 -4.64
C GLY A 286 -21.47 0.09 -3.63
N ALA A 287 -20.60 -0.70 -3.01
CA ALA A 287 -20.97 -1.68 -1.98
C ALA A 287 -21.12 -1.07 -0.57
N THR A 288 -20.71 0.19 -0.38
CA THR A 288 -20.79 0.89 0.91
C THR A 288 -22.04 1.76 0.96
N ALA A 289 -22.85 1.61 2.00
CA ALA A 289 -24.04 2.42 2.18
C ALA A 289 -23.81 3.50 3.24
N ASN A 290 -24.24 4.72 2.94
CA ASN A 290 -24.28 5.84 3.87
C ASN A 290 -25.69 6.44 3.80
N PRO A 291 -26.56 6.25 4.80
CA PRO A 291 -27.97 6.61 4.69
C PRO A 291 -28.22 8.08 4.33
N GLN A 292 -27.39 9.00 4.83
CA GLN A 292 -27.55 10.43 4.58
C GLN A 292 -27.13 10.79 3.15
N ALA A 293 -25.93 10.36 2.74
CA ALA A 293 -25.45 10.61 1.38
C ALA A 293 -26.30 9.87 0.33
N ASP A 294 -26.74 8.64 0.63
CA ASP A 294 -27.60 7.86 -0.26
C ASP A 294 -28.95 8.54 -0.51
N LEU A 295 -29.55 9.16 0.52
CA LEU A 295 -30.78 9.92 0.37
C LEU A 295 -30.59 11.14 -0.54
N GLN A 296 -29.46 11.84 -0.40
CA GLN A 296 -29.12 12.98 -1.25
C GLN A 296 -28.92 12.54 -2.71
N LEU A 297 -28.18 11.45 -2.95
CA LEU A 297 -28.01 10.90 -4.30
C LEU A 297 -29.33 10.51 -4.96
N LEU A 298 -30.32 10.04 -4.19
CA LEU A 298 -31.62 9.64 -4.71
C LEU A 298 -32.55 10.82 -5.00
N THR A 299 -32.45 11.92 -4.24
CA THR A 299 -33.48 12.97 -4.24
C THR A 299 -32.98 14.34 -4.73
N GLN A 300 -31.67 14.56 -4.70
CA GLN A 300 -31.02 15.87 -4.87
C GLN A 300 -29.70 15.74 -5.64
N LEU A 301 -29.61 14.78 -6.58
CA LEU A 301 -28.38 14.50 -7.33
C LEU A 301 -27.83 15.73 -8.06
N ASP A 302 -28.72 16.59 -8.57
CA ASP A 302 -28.42 17.83 -9.30
C ASP A 302 -28.04 19.02 -8.37
N GLN A 303 -28.19 18.85 -7.06
CA GLN A 303 -27.96 19.89 -6.03
C GLN A 303 -26.76 19.58 -5.12
N LEU A 304 -25.98 18.55 -5.46
CA LEU A 304 -24.77 18.19 -4.73
C LEU A 304 -23.66 19.24 -4.90
N ASP A 305 -22.59 19.09 -4.12
CA ASP A 305 -21.39 19.92 -4.18
C ASP A 305 -20.61 19.77 -5.50
N VAL A 306 -20.89 18.72 -6.28
CA VAL A 306 -20.26 18.46 -7.58
C VAL A 306 -21.31 18.12 -8.62
N ALA A 307 -21.17 18.71 -9.81
CA ALA A 307 -22.11 18.49 -10.90
C ALA A 307 -21.97 17.06 -11.48
N PRO A 308 -23.05 16.25 -11.48
CA PRO A 308 -23.04 14.94 -12.11
C PRO A 308 -22.92 15.05 -13.64
N PRO A 309 -22.33 14.05 -14.32
CA PRO A 309 -22.34 14.00 -15.78
C PRO A 309 -23.77 13.78 -16.30
N ASP A 310 -24.07 14.33 -17.48
CA ASP A 310 -25.40 14.25 -18.11
C ASP A 310 -25.95 12.83 -18.17
N GLU A 311 -25.11 11.83 -18.44
CA GLU A 311 -25.55 10.43 -18.50
C GLU A 311 -26.00 9.88 -17.14
N LEU A 312 -25.40 10.37 -16.04
CA LEU A 312 -25.83 9.96 -14.70
C LEU A 312 -27.15 10.65 -14.32
N LEU A 313 -27.36 11.90 -14.77
CA LEU A 313 -28.64 12.60 -14.62
C LEU A 313 -29.75 11.93 -15.44
N ASP A 314 -29.47 11.60 -16.70
CA ASP A 314 -30.41 10.88 -17.57
C ASP A 314 -30.80 9.53 -16.93
N TYR A 315 -29.81 8.78 -16.45
CA TYR A 315 -30.04 7.50 -15.76
C TYR A 315 -30.81 7.67 -14.45
N TRP A 316 -30.53 8.73 -13.69
CA TRP A 316 -31.29 9.08 -12.50
C TRP A 316 -32.76 9.31 -12.84
N HIS A 317 -33.05 10.14 -13.85
CA HIS A 317 -34.41 10.45 -14.27
C HIS A 317 -35.16 9.26 -14.88
N SER A 318 -34.49 8.37 -15.62
CA SER A 318 -35.15 7.23 -16.28
C SER A 318 -35.28 5.99 -15.39
N GLU A 319 -34.27 5.70 -14.57
CA GLU A 319 -34.15 4.41 -13.87
C GLU A 319 -34.66 4.44 -12.43
N THR A 320 -34.74 5.63 -11.81
CA THR A 320 -35.24 5.78 -10.43
C THR A 320 -36.74 6.07 -10.34
N VAL A 321 -37.43 6.10 -11.48
CA VAL A 321 -38.88 6.23 -11.56
C VAL A 321 -39.50 4.86 -11.83
N VAL A 322 -40.67 4.60 -11.23
CA VAL A 322 -41.45 3.39 -11.51
C VAL A 322 -42.02 3.48 -12.92
N GLN A 323 -41.73 2.48 -13.75
CA GLN A 323 -42.21 2.45 -15.14
C GLN A 323 -43.63 1.84 -15.22
N PRO A 324 -44.47 2.28 -16.18
CA PRO A 324 -45.87 1.83 -16.31
C PRO A 324 -46.04 0.31 -16.44
N GLU A 325 -45.06 -0.38 -17.04
CA GLU A 325 -45.02 -1.82 -17.25
C GLU A 325 -44.55 -2.63 -16.04
N GLU A 326 -44.06 -1.96 -14.98
CA GLU A 326 -43.54 -2.62 -13.79
C GLU A 326 -44.67 -2.98 -12.82
N ARG A 327 -45.12 -4.22 -12.92
CA ARG A 327 -46.14 -4.80 -12.03
C ARG A 327 -45.58 -5.30 -10.69
N SER A 328 -44.27 -5.27 -10.48
CA SER A 328 -43.61 -5.69 -9.24
C SER A 328 -42.36 -4.87 -8.92
N ASP A 329 -42.13 -4.64 -7.63
CA ASP A 329 -40.98 -3.88 -7.12
C ASP A 329 -39.61 -4.47 -7.50
N THR A 330 -39.53 -5.75 -7.86
CA THR A 330 -38.25 -6.43 -8.06
C THR A 330 -37.42 -5.82 -9.18
N LYS A 331 -38.07 -5.44 -10.30
CA LYS A 331 -37.37 -4.82 -11.44
C LYS A 331 -36.89 -3.42 -11.07
N TYR A 332 -37.78 -2.61 -10.53
CA TYR A 332 -37.49 -1.27 -10.01
C TYR A 332 -36.32 -1.27 -9.02
N ARG A 333 -36.36 -2.14 -7.99
CA ARG A 333 -35.30 -2.24 -6.97
C ARG A 333 -33.95 -2.61 -7.57
N ARG A 334 -33.91 -3.45 -8.61
CA ARG A 334 -32.64 -3.78 -9.29
C ARG A 334 -32.08 -2.58 -10.03
N ARG A 335 -32.91 -1.80 -10.74
CA ARG A 335 -32.46 -0.60 -11.44
C ARG A 335 -31.98 0.48 -10.48
N VAL A 336 -32.71 0.72 -9.39
CA VAL A 336 -32.28 1.64 -8.33
C VAL A 336 -30.99 1.17 -7.69
N ALA A 337 -30.83 -0.13 -7.40
CA ALA A 337 -29.57 -0.66 -6.87
C ALA A 337 -28.40 -0.46 -7.84
N THR A 338 -28.61 -0.68 -9.13
CA THR A 338 -27.59 -0.41 -10.16
C THR A 338 -27.24 1.07 -10.23
N PHE A 339 -28.23 1.97 -10.24
CA PHE A 339 -28.02 3.42 -10.16
C PHE A 339 -27.20 3.78 -8.93
N MET A 340 -27.58 3.29 -7.74
CA MET A 340 -26.88 3.61 -6.49
C MET A 340 -25.43 3.17 -6.52
N ASN A 341 -25.11 2.01 -7.10
CA ASN A 341 -23.72 1.60 -7.26
C ASN A 341 -22.92 2.62 -8.07
N TYR A 342 -23.48 3.09 -9.19
CA TYR A 342 -22.84 4.07 -10.06
C TYR A 342 -22.72 5.45 -9.41
N ALA A 343 -23.81 5.92 -8.80
CA ALA A 343 -23.87 7.22 -8.14
C ALA A 343 -22.89 7.30 -6.95
N ARG A 344 -22.79 6.25 -6.13
CA ARG A 344 -21.83 6.18 -5.02
C ARG A 344 -20.39 6.21 -5.50
N ARG A 345 -20.04 5.42 -6.51
CA ARG A 345 -18.69 5.39 -7.11
C ARG A 345 -18.30 6.73 -7.70
N TRP A 346 -19.22 7.37 -8.43
CA TRP A 346 -19.01 8.72 -8.95
C TRP A 346 -18.81 9.71 -7.78
N TYR A 347 -19.72 9.75 -6.82
CA TYR A 347 -19.63 10.71 -5.72
C TYR A 347 -18.36 10.53 -4.88
N ALA A 348 -17.94 9.28 -4.64
CA ALA A 348 -16.72 8.95 -3.90
C ALA A 348 -15.42 9.39 -4.58
N LEU A 349 -15.43 9.53 -5.91
CA LEU A 349 -14.26 9.98 -6.66
C LEU A 349 -14.29 11.47 -6.95
N PHE A 350 -15.47 12.04 -7.20
CA PHE A 350 -15.59 13.41 -7.70
C PHE A 350 -15.81 14.44 -6.58
N SER A 351 -16.22 14.02 -5.37
CA SER A 351 -16.48 14.90 -4.22
C SER A 351 -15.66 14.48 -3.00
N GLU A 352 -15.12 15.44 -2.23
CA GLU A 352 -14.51 15.17 -0.93
C GLU A 352 -15.56 14.69 0.09
N VAL A 353 -16.78 15.25 0.06
CA VAL A 353 -17.89 14.82 0.91
C VAL A 353 -18.29 13.38 0.57
N GLY A 354 -18.40 13.08 -0.73
CA GLY A 354 -18.67 11.72 -1.21
C GLY A 354 -17.56 10.75 -0.87
N HIS A 355 -16.30 11.18 -0.96
CA HIS A 355 -15.15 10.40 -0.55
C HIS A 355 -15.25 10.02 0.92
N SER A 356 -15.40 10.98 1.84
CA SER A 356 -15.55 10.71 3.27
C SER A 356 -16.76 9.81 3.59
N ALA A 357 -17.83 9.90 2.80
CA ALA A 357 -19.04 9.09 3.00
C ALA A 357 -18.87 7.61 2.64
N TYR A 358 -18.08 7.30 1.62
CA TYR A 358 -17.99 5.95 1.03
C TYR A 358 -16.58 5.33 1.07
N PHE A 359 -15.57 6.05 1.51
CA PHE A 359 -14.23 5.51 1.70
C PHE A 359 -14.20 4.54 2.90
N PRO A 360 -13.51 3.39 2.79
CA PRO A 360 -13.59 2.32 3.79
C PRO A 360 -12.91 2.62 5.15
N PHE A 361 -12.10 3.67 5.24
CA PHE A 361 -11.30 4.01 6.44
C PHE A 361 -11.49 5.47 6.82
N ARG A 362 -12.11 5.75 7.97
CA ARG A 362 -12.47 7.10 8.41
C ARG A 362 -11.25 7.91 8.85
N HIS A 363 -10.27 7.24 9.45
CA HIS A 363 -9.03 7.86 9.95
C HIS A 363 -7.86 7.64 8.99
N PHE A 364 -8.14 7.47 7.69
CA PHE A 364 -7.11 7.24 6.69
C PHE A 364 -6.16 8.42 6.53
N ASP A 365 -6.71 9.62 6.34
CA ASP A 365 -5.90 10.83 6.17
C ASP A 365 -5.08 11.11 7.44
N ASP A 366 -5.70 10.99 8.64
CA ASP A 366 -5.01 11.06 9.93
C ASP A 366 -3.82 10.08 10.01
N TYR A 367 -4.01 8.84 9.54
CA TYR A 367 -2.96 7.82 9.55
C TYR A 367 -1.82 8.15 8.58
N VAL A 368 -2.15 8.60 7.37
CA VAL A 368 -1.15 9.02 6.37
C VAL A 368 -0.35 10.23 6.88
N ASP A 369 -1.01 11.20 7.51
CA ASP A 369 -0.37 12.36 8.11
C ASP A 369 0.54 11.95 9.27
N ALA A 370 0.09 11.05 10.15
CA ALA A 370 0.91 10.52 11.23
C ALA A 370 2.13 9.73 10.71
N LEU A 371 2.00 9.00 9.60
CA LEU A 371 3.14 8.32 8.98
C LEU A 371 4.22 9.29 8.49
N LEU A 372 3.82 10.47 7.98
CA LEU A 372 4.70 11.47 7.40
C LEU A 372 5.22 12.50 8.42
N THR A 373 4.58 12.61 9.58
CA THR A 373 4.93 13.56 10.63
C THR A 373 6.29 13.21 11.27
N PRO A 374 7.22 14.17 11.45
CA PRO A 374 8.46 13.95 12.18
C PRO A 374 8.18 13.39 13.58
N PHE A 375 8.98 12.41 14.02
CA PHE A 375 8.67 11.67 15.25
C PHE A 375 8.62 12.55 16.49
N GLU A 376 9.36 13.65 16.52
CA GLU A 376 9.36 14.64 17.60
C GLU A 376 7.98 15.30 17.79
N ASN A 377 7.14 15.27 16.76
CA ASN A 377 5.80 15.84 16.75
C ASN A 377 4.70 14.78 16.84
N LEU A 378 5.06 13.49 16.96
CA LEU A 378 4.07 12.41 17.09
C LEU A 378 3.61 12.16 18.53
N ASP A 379 4.19 12.86 19.51
CA ASP A 379 3.85 12.68 20.92
C ASP A 379 2.37 12.99 21.21
N ASP A 380 1.76 13.89 20.43
CA ASP A 380 0.34 14.26 20.56
C ASP A 380 -0.62 13.12 20.17
N GLU A 381 -0.17 12.15 19.36
CA GLU A 381 -0.97 11.00 18.94
C GLU A 381 -0.99 9.86 19.98
N VAL A 382 0.04 9.79 20.83
CA VAL A 382 0.21 8.72 21.84
C VAL A 382 -0.98 8.62 22.80
N PRO A 383 -1.48 9.71 23.43
CA PRO A 383 -2.61 9.63 24.36
C PRO A 383 -3.86 9.00 23.75
N THR A 384 -4.18 9.35 22.50
CA THR A 384 -5.35 8.85 21.78
C THR A 384 -5.23 7.36 21.49
N LEU A 385 -4.06 6.90 21.05
CA LEU A 385 -3.81 5.48 20.79
C LEU A 385 -3.85 4.64 22.07
N ILE A 386 -3.28 5.15 23.17
CA ILE A 386 -3.35 4.49 24.49
C ILE A 386 -4.78 4.43 25.01
N LYS A 387 -5.57 5.51 24.84
CA LYS A 387 -7.01 5.53 25.17
C LYS A 387 -7.76 4.45 24.39
N GLY A 388 -7.53 4.36 23.08
CA GLY A 388 -8.11 3.33 22.21
C GLY A 388 -7.74 1.91 22.67
N LEU A 389 -6.47 1.66 22.99
CA LEU A 389 -5.99 0.38 23.52
C LEU A 389 -6.68 0.03 24.83
N ASN A 390 -6.79 0.97 25.76
CA ASN A 390 -7.46 0.77 27.05
C ASN A 390 -8.94 0.45 26.87
N LEU A 391 -9.66 1.15 25.97
CA LEU A 391 -11.08 0.89 25.68
C LEU A 391 -11.26 -0.50 25.04
N LEU A 392 -10.38 -0.88 24.11
CA LEU A 392 -10.39 -2.20 23.48
C LEU A 392 -10.17 -3.34 24.48
N LEU A 393 -9.11 -3.23 25.27
CA LEU A 393 -8.73 -4.23 26.26
C LEU A 393 -9.76 -4.31 27.38
N SER A 394 -10.47 -3.22 27.65
CA SER A 394 -11.51 -3.15 28.67
C SER A 394 -12.93 -3.41 28.19
N GLY A 395 -13.14 -3.72 26.91
CA GLY A 395 -14.48 -3.88 26.36
C GLY A 395 -15.36 -2.63 26.53
N GLY A 396 -14.76 -1.43 26.50
CA GLY A 396 -15.43 -0.14 26.62
C GLY A 396 -15.56 0.40 28.04
N GLN A 397 -14.96 -0.25 29.04
CA GLN A 397 -15.07 0.13 30.46
C GLN A 397 -13.81 0.83 30.96
N VAL A 398 -13.50 2.03 30.45
CA VAL A 398 -12.39 2.84 30.98
C VAL A 398 -12.91 3.85 32.00
N GLU A 399 -12.31 3.87 33.18
CA GLU A 399 -12.56 4.92 34.17
C GLU A 399 -11.75 6.16 33.83
N GLU A 400 -12.42 7.25 33.44
CA GLU A 400 -11.80 8.54 33.08
C GLU A 400 -11.01 9.20 34.23
N LYS A 401 -11.11 8.68 35.45
CA LYS A 401 -10.53 9.26 36.67
C LYS A 401 -9.05 8.95 36.89
N TYR A 402 -8.42 8.13 36.06
CA TYR A 402 -7.01 7.78 36.20
C TYR A 402 -6.17 8.37 35.08
N ASP A 403 -4.92 8.72 35.39
CA ASP A 403 -3.90 9.03 34.38
C ASP A 403 -3.88 7.93 33.31
N LEU A 404 -3.81 8.33 32.03
CA LEU A 404 -3.72 7.41 30.89
C LEU A 404 -2.50 6.51 31.05
N ASN A 405 -2.69 5.37 31.72
CA ASN A 405 -1.70 4.33 31.88
C ASN A 405 -2.23 3.10 31.15
N LEU A 406 -1.34 2.33 30.52
CA LEU A 406 -1.75 1.09 29.88
C LEU A 406 -1.88 0.01 30.97
N TYR A 407 -3.10 -0.52 31.14
CA TYR A 407 -3.36 -1.49 32.20
C TYR A 407 -3.15 -2.93 31.73
N HIS A 408 -2.54 -3.75 32.59
CA HIS A 408 -2.26 -5.16 32.38
C HIS A 408 -3.55 -6.00 32.35
N VAL A 409 -3.66 -6.91 31.37
CA VAL A 409 -4.67 -7.99 31.32
C VAL A 409 -4.01 -9.31 31.75
N SER A 410 -4.62 -10.04 32.69
CA SER A 410 -4.08 -11.34 33.17
C SER A 410 -4.17 -12.44 32.12
N ASP A 411 -3.20 -13.36 32.10
CA ASP A 411 -3.11 -14.50 31.17
C ASP A 411 -4.28 -15.52 31.30
N MET A 412 -5.18 -15.34 32.26
CA MET A 412 -6.31 -16.24 32.53
C MET A 412 -7.64 -15.58 32.14
N GLY A 413 -8.22 -15.96 30.99
CA GLY A 413 -9.64 -15.69 30.72
C GLY A 413 -10.02 -15.49 29.26
N ILE A 414 -10.16 -16.59 28.50
CA ILE A 414 -10.71 -16.58 27.14
C ILE A 414 -12.25 -16.47 27.12
N ALA A 415 -12.96 -16.45 28.27
CA ALA A 415 -14.42 -16.68 28.27
C ALA A 415 -15.31 -15.69 29.04
N HIS A 416 -14.81 -14.70 29.79
CA HIS A 416 -15.68 -13.81 30.56
C HIS A 416 -15.36 -12.33 30.40
N ARG A 417 -16.43 -11.50 30.37
CA ARG A 417 -16.47 -10.03 30.21
C ARG A 417 -15.76 -9.24 31.33
N SER A 418 -14.92 -9.89 32.14
CA SER A 418 -14.29 -9.30 33.32
C SER A 418 -12.88 -8.84 32.97
N VAL A 419 -12.68 -7.53 32.95
CA VAL A 419 -11.38 -6.93 32.68
C VAL A 419 -10.67 -6.78 34.02
N ILE A 420 -9.62 -7.56 34.23
CA ILE A 420 -8.82 -7.49 35.45
C ILE A 420 -7.67 -6.51 35.17
N TYR A 421 -7.77 -5.29 35.69
CA TYR A 421 -6.68 -4.32 35.65
C TYR A 421 -5.63 -4.63 36.73
N SER A 422 -4.36 -4.88 36.36
CA SER A 422 -3.27 -4.77 37.35
C SER A 422 -2.98 -3.31 37.67
N ARG A 423 -2.61 -3.01 38.91
CA ARG A 423 -2.05 -1.72 39.33
C ARG A 423 -0.63 -1.46 38.84
N THR A 424 0.01 -2.39 38.14
CA THR A 424 1.30 -2.09 37.50
C THR A 424 1.08 -1.16 36.31
N GLN A 425 1.19 0.14 36.57
CA GLN A 425 1.02 1.19 35.58
C GLN A 425 2.25 1.24 34.67
N VAL A 426 2.01 1.16 33.37
CA VAL A 426 3.00 1.51 32.35
C VAL A 426 2.77 2.98 31.98
N PRO A 427 3.69 3.89 32.34
CA PRO A 427 3.46 5.32 32.18
C PRO A 427 3.34 5.69 30.69
N SER A 428 2.26 6.38 30.29
CA SER A 428 2.04 6.83 28.91
C SER A 428 3.16 7.70 28.37
N HIS A 429 3.73 8.58 29.20
CA HIS A 429 4.83 9.48 28.83
C HIS A 429 6.13 8.75 28.45
N ARG A 430 6.25 7.44 28.72
CA ARG A 430 7.40 6.64 28.28
C ARG A 430 7.17 6.02 26.91
N PHE A 431 5.97 6.11 26.35
CA PHE A 431 5.73 5.68 24.98
C PHE A 431 6.07 6.80 24.01
N TRP A 432 6.54 6.40 22.84
CA TRP A 432 6.71 7.29 21.71
C TRP A 432 6.32 6.56 20.43
N LEU A 433 6.02 7.33 19.39
CA LEU A 433 5.70 6.80 18.07
C LEU A 433 6.85 7.03 17.09
N VAL A 434 7.11 6.04 16.25
CA VAL A 434 8.05 6.15 15.14
C VAL A 434 7.49 5.43 13.92
N SER A 435 7.83 5.89 12.73
CA SER A 435 7.59 5.12 11.52
C SER A 435 8.64 4.01 11.34
N ASP A 436 8.28 3.00 10.54
CA ASP A 436 9.16 1.94 10.06
C ASP A 436 10.50 2.45 9.47
N LEU A 437 10.52 3.65 8.87
CA LEU A 437 11.73 4.23 8.28
C LEU A 437 12.82 4.59 9.29
N LYS A 438 12.45 4.95 10.52
CA LYS A 438 13.42 5.34 11.57
C LYS A 438 14.02 4.13 12.28
N LEU A 439 13.34 2.98 12.24
CA LEU A 439 13.75 1.78 12.99
C LEU A 439 14.96 1.05 12.43
N GLY A 440 15.59 1.60 11.39
CA GLY A 440 16.92 1.20 10.96
C GLY A 440 16.93 -0.18 10.31
N ASP A 441 16.83 -0.19 8.99
CA ASP A 441 17.45 -1.24 8.20
C ASP A 441 18.25 -0.55 7.10
N MET A 442 19.59 -0.59 7.25
CA MET A 442 20.59 -0.27 6.22
C MET A 442 20.57 -1.34 5.12
N THR A 443 19.39 -1.65 4.61
CA THR A 443 19.15 -2.56 3.49
C THR A 443 19.09 -1.75 2.20
N GLY A 444 19.35 -2.37 1.04
CA GLY A 444 19.31 -1.65 -0.25
C GLY A 444 17.96 -1.06 -0.61
N ASP A 445 16.90 -1.43 0.12
CA ASP A 445 15.60 -0.77 0.08
C ASP A 445 15.69 0.73 0.47
N ALA A 446 16.75 1.20 1.15
CA ALA A 446 16.92 2.60 1.58
C ALA A 446 17.20 3.57 0.42
N TYR A 447 17.50 3.02 -0.76
CA TYR A 447 17.73 3.75 -2.01
C TYR A 447 16.51 3.72 -2.93
N LEU A 448 15.42 3.07 -2.50
CA LEU A 448 14.12 3.13 -3.17
C LEU A 448 13.28 4.24 -2.54
N GLU A 449 12.33 4.79 -3.31
CA GLU A 449 11.31 5.68 -2.74
C GLU A 449 10.57 4.92 -1.63
N ARG A 450 10.77 5.36 -0.39
CA ARG A 450 10.15 4.78 0.80
C ARG A 450 9.11 5.76 1.33
N HIS A 451 7.86 5.38 1.24
CA HIS A 451 6.83 5.97 2.09
C HIS A 451 6.69 5.09 3.32
N PRO A 452 6.60 5.69 4.51
CA PRO A 452 6.36 4.92 5.72
C PRO A 452 5.06 4.14 5.58
N ARG A 453 5.06 2.85 5.93
CA ARG A 453 3.85 1.99 5.81
C ARG A 453 3.14 1.81 7.13
N GLN A 454 3.93 1.89 8.21
CA GLN A 454 3.52 1.44 9.52
C GLN A 454 4.12 2.34 10.60
N LEU A 455 3.29 2.65 11.58
CA LEU A 455 3.71 3.26 12.83
C LEU A 455 4.10 2.16 13.84
N TYR A 456 4.98 2.50 14.77
CA TYR A 456 5.31 1.67 15.91
C TYR A 456 5.14 2.48 17.18
N LEU A 457 4.28 1.98 18.07
CA LEU A 457 4.23 2.45 19.44
C LEU A 457 5.32 1.72 20.23
N CYS A 458 6.33 2.47 20.64
CA CYS A 458 7.52 1.95 21.27
C CYS A 458 7.52 2.22 22.78
N TYR A 459 8.11 1.30 23.53
CA TYR A 459 8.33 1.41 24.96
C TYR A 459 9.75 0.92 25.29
N PRO A 460 10.51 1.61 26.16
CA PRO A 460 11.91 1.29 26.40
C PRO A 460 12.01 0.06 27.33
N ALA A 461 12.85 -0.92 26.98
CA ALA A 461 13.17 -2.01 27.89
C ALA A 461 14.34 -1.60 28.80
N ASP A 462 14.22 -1.83 30.12
CA ASP A 462 15.16 -1.30 31.12
C ASP A 462 16.57 -1.98 31.11
N ALA A 463 17.00 -2.64 30.03
CA ALA A 463 18.22 -3.48 30.01
C ALA A 463 19.33 -3.00 29.05
N GLU A 464 19.01 -2.48 27.87
CA GLU A 464 19.99 -1.94 26.91
C GLU A 464 19.39 -0.78 26.10
N PRO A 465 20.18 0.20 25.63
CA PRO A 465 19.69 1.34 24.85
C PRO A 465 18.92 0.97 23.58
N ASP A 466 19.15 -0.24 23.05
CA ASP A 466 18.55 -0.72 21.80
C ASP A 466 17.41 -1.75 22.01
N ASP A 467 17.17 -2.18 23.27
CA ASP A 467 16.10 -3.12 23.57
C ASP A 467 14.79 -2.34 23.82
N GLN A 468 13.84 -2.49 22.90
CA GLN A 468 12.56 -1.78 22.96
C GLN A 468 11.40 -2.71 22.59
N ILE A 469 10.32 -2.59 23.34
CA ILE A 469 9.07 -3.27 23.04
C ILE A 469 8.31 -2.43 22.02
N ARG A 470 7.87 -3.06 20.93
CA ARG A 470 7.21 -2.38 19.81
C ARG A 470 5.84 -3.00 19.56
N LEU A 471 4.82 -2.16 19.47
CA LEU A 471 3.53 -2.52 18.88
C LEU A 471 3.50 -1.99 17.44
N PRO A 472 3.50 -2.85 16.41
CA PRO A 472 3.24 -2.40 15.05
C PRO A 472 1.78 -1.94 14.93
N ILE A 473 1.57 -0.71 14.49
CA ILE A 473 0.27 -0.08 14.26
C ILE A 473 0.05 0.01 12.75
N SER A 474 -0.69 -0.97 12.22
CA SER A 474 -1.18 -0.97 10.83
C SER A 474 -2.30 0.06 10.64
N LEU A 475 -2.67 0.37 9.38
CA LEU A 475 -3.88 1.15 9.08
C LEU A 475 -5.13 0.55 9.75
N LEU A 476 -5.25 -0.78 9.73
CA LEU A 476 -6.37 -1.48 10.39
C LEU A 476 -6.38 -1.26 11.90
N LEU A 477 -5.24 -1.41 12.57
CA LEU A 477 -5.15 -1.20 14.00
C LEU A 477 -5.36 0.27 14.36
N TYR A 478 -4.83 1.20 13.56
CA TYR A 478 -5.03 2.64 13.75
C TYR A 478 -6.51 3.02 13.69
N GLU A 479 -7.22 2.56 12.66
CA GLU A 479 -8.67 2.76 12.50
C GLU A 479 -9.46 2.24 13.71
N VAL A 480 -9.09 1.04 14.19
CA VAL A 480 -9.74 0.43 15.37
C VAL A 480 -9.44 1.22 16.65
N LEU A 481 -8.21 1.70 16.82
CA LEU A 481 -7.79 2.46 18.01
C LEU A 481 -8.41 3.85 18.07
N ARG A 482 -8.36 4.61 16.97
CA ARG A 482 -9.01 5.92 16.85
C ARG A 482 -10.52 5.78 16.97
N GLY A 483 -11.07 4.76 16.30
CA GLY A 483 -12.48 4.42 16.35
C GLY A 483 -12.98 4.12 17.77
N ALA A 484 -12.21 3.36 18.55
CA ALA A 484 -12.52 3.08 19.95
C ALA A 484 -12.35 4.32 20.85
N ALA A 485 -11.37 5.18 20.57
CA ALA A 485 -11.07 6.37 21.36
C ALA A 485 -12.08 7.52 21.18
N SER A 486 -12.81 7.55 20.05
CA SER A 486 -13.79 8.58 19.71
C SER A 486 -15.24 8.10 19.91
N PRO A 487 -16.11 8.92 20.53
CA PRO A 487 -17.53 8.59 20.73
C PRO A 487 -18.36 8.62 19.43
N GLU A 488 -17.85 9.22 18.35
CA GLU A 488 -18.58 9.42 17.08
C GLU A 488 -18.38 8.27 16.08
N SER A 489 -17.42 7.38 16.35
CA SER A 489 -17.04 6.28 15.48
C SER A 489 -17.51 4.95 16.07
N GLY A 490 -18.47 4.32 15.40
CA GLY A 490 -18.90 2.97 15.76
C GLY A 490 -17.72 2.00 15.75
N PHE A 491 -17.67 1.10 16.74
CA PHE A 491 -16.59 0.14 16.93
C PHE A 491 -16.57 -0.96 15.85
N PRO A 492 -15.54 -1.07 14.99
CA PRO A 492 -15.48 -2.14 13.99
C PRO A 492 -14.95 -3.43 14.63
N ALA A 493 -15.83 -4.18 15.30
CA ALA A 493 -15.50 -5.42 16.02
C ALA A 493 -14.81 -6.49 15.15
N THR A 494 -15.10 -6.50 13.84
CA THR A 494 -14.50 -7.42 12.87
C THR A 494 -13.03 -7.11 12.57
N LEU A 495 -12.63 -5.84 12.61
CA LEU A 495 -11.24 -5.42 12.42
C LEU A 495 -10.40 -5.74 13.67
N TRP A 496 -10.97 -5.54 14.86
CA TRP A 496 -10.30 -5.88 16.12
C TRP A 496 -9.90 -7.36 16.21
N ALA A 497 -10.73 -8.28 15.72
CA ALA A 497 -10.44 -9.71 15.75
C ALA A 497 -9.12 -10.07 15.03
N LYS A 498 -8.75 -9.35 13.97
CA LYS A 498 -7.52 -9.58 13.20
C LYS A 498 -6.27 -9.09 13.94
N GLU A 499 -6.38 -7.98 14.67
CA GLU A 499 -5.25 -7.31 15.33
C GLU A 499 -5.03 -7.78 16.78
N ARG A 500 -6.03 -8.46 17.37
CA ARG A 500 -6.01 -8.91 18.78
C ARG A 500 -4.77 -9.72 19.15
N TYR A 501 -4.28 -10.58 18.26
CA TYR A 501 -3.09 -11.40 18.52
C TYR A 501 -1.83 -10.54 18.72
N ILE A 502 -1.62 -9.56 17.84
CA ILE A 502 -0.46 -8.66 17.88
C ILE A 502 -0.49 -7.83 19.16
N VAL A 503 -1.65 -7.25 19.49
CA VAL A 503 -1.83 -6.47 20.73
C VAL A 503 -1.61 -7.36 21.97
N THR A 504 -2.13 -8.58 21.98
CA THR A 504 -1.92 -9.52 23.10
C THR A 504 -0.44 -9.84 23.29
N ARG A 505 0.32 -10.02 22.20
CA ARG A 505 1.77 -10.29 22.25
C ARG A 505 2.55 -9.10 22.81
N PHE A 506 2.18 -7.89 22.40
CA PHE A 506 2.72 -6.64 22.93
C PHE A 506 2.45 -6.49 24.43
N MET A 507 1.19 -6.70 24.86
CA MET A 507 0.81 -6.69 26.27
C MET A 507 1.60 -7.72 27.08
N GLY A 508 1.78 -8.94 26.57
CA GLY A 508 2.60 -9.97 27.20
C GLY A 508 4.08 -9.57 27.36
N ALA A 509 4.63 -8.79 26.42
CA ALA A 509 5.99 -8.26 26.53
C ALA A 509 6.07 -7.16 27.61
N LEU A 510 5.15 -6.19 27.61
CA LEU A 510 5.07 -5.16 28.64
C LEU A 510 4.88 -5.77 30.04
N ASN A 511 4.07 -6.81 30.15
CA ASN A 511 3.81 -7.54 31.40
C ASN A 511 5.09 -8.18 31.96
N ARG A 512 5.98 -8.69 31.11
CA ARG A 512 7.26 -9.26 31.56
C ARG A 512 8.21 -8.22 32.13
N LEU A 513 8.19 -6.99 31.62
CA LEU A 513 8.92 -5.87 32.23
C LEU A 513 8.29 -5.46 33.57
N ALA A 514 6.96 -5.36 33.62
CA ALA A 514 6.19 -4.97 34.80
C ALA A 514 6.34 -5.95 35.99
N LYS A 515 6.45 -7.27 35.73
CA LYS A 515 6.62 -8.34 36.74
C LYS A 515 7.94 -8.27 37.53
N LYS A 516 8.88 -7.37 37.20
CA LYS A 516 10.09 -7.12 38.02
C LYS A 516 9.81 -6.33 39.32
N ARG A 517 8.56 -5.92 39.61
CA ARG A 517 8.16 -5.25 40.88
C ARG A 517 7.21 -6.13 41.72
N PRO A 518 7.27 -6.12 43.07
CA PRO A 518 6.97 -7.33 43.86
C PRO A 518 5.51 -7.61 44.23
N VAL A 519 4.52 -6.81 43.86
CA VAL A 519 3.12 -7.05 44.28
C VAL A 519 2.16 -6.73 43.14
N ALA A 520 1.40 -7.73 42.69
CA ALA A 520 0.33 -7.53 41.72
C ALA A 520 -0.97 -7.26 42.50
N GLN A 521 -1.47 -6.03 42.42
CA GLN A 521 -2.76 -5.66 42.97
C GLN A 521 -3.75 -5.55 41.81
N PHE A 522 -4.91 -6.17 41.93
CA PHE A 522 -5.96 -6.18 40.91
C PHE A 522 -7.18 -5.40 41.38
N ILE A 523 -7.93 -4.84 40.44
CA ILE A 523 -9.26 -4.30 40.71
C ILE A 523 -10.24 -5.09 39.85
N ILE A 524 -11.26 -5.69 40.47
CA ILE A 524 -12.36 -6.37 39.80
C ILE A 524 -13.60 -5.49 39.93
N SER A 525 -14.15 -5.05 38.81
CA SER A 525 -15.47 -4.43 38.75
C SER A 525 -16.54 -5.54 38.63
N VAL A 526 -17.43 -5.64 39.62
CA VAL A 526 -18.51 -6.65 39.67
C VAL A 526 -19.85 -6.06 39.21
N GLY A 527 -19.89 -4.75 38.92
CA GLY A 527 -21.06 -4.03 38.42
C GLY A 527 -20.72 -2.54 38.20
N THR A 528 -21.73 -1.69 38.05
CA THR A 528 -21.54 -0.23 37.92
C THR A 528 -20.99 0.41 39.21
N ASP A 529 -21.29 -0.18 40.37
CA ASP A 529 -21.02 0.43 41.69
C ASP A 529 -20.16 -0.41 42.63
N GLU A 530 -19.86 -1.67 42.28
CA GLU A 530 -19.07 -2.57 43.14
C GLU A 530 -17.67 -2.83 42.56
N LYS A 531 -16.65 -2.45 43.33
CA LYS A 531 -15.23 -2.68 43.02
C LYS A 531 -14.57 -3.46 44.15
N LEU A 532 -14.03 -4.62 43.82
CA LEU A 532 -13.21 -5.44 44.71
C LEU A 532 -11.74 -5.15 44.42
N LYS A 533 -10.98 -4.78 45.45
CA LYS A 533 -9.52 -4.70 45.37
C LYS A 533 -8.97 -6.06 45.77
N LEU A 534 -8.08 -6.61 44.97
CA LEU A 534 -7.37 -7.84 45.29
C LEU A 534 -5.87 -7.58 45.37
N ALA A 535 -5.18 -8.20 46.32
CA ALA A 535 -3.73 -8.26 46.34
C ALA A 535 -3.30 -9.72 46.16
N HIS A 536 -2.49 -9.99 45.15
CA HIS A 536 -1.89 -11.30 44.97
C HIS A 536 -0.42 -11.24 45.39
N ASP A 537 -0.08 -12.03 46.40
CA ASP A 537 1.30 -12.31 46.76
C ASP A 537 1.75 -13.59 46.04
N PRO A 538 2.58 -13.49 44.97
CA PRO A 538 3.03 -14.65 44.22
C PRO A 538 3.94 -15.58 45.04
N LYS A 539 4.55 -15.12 46.14
CA LYS A 539 5.35 -15.97 47.03
C LYS A 539 4.49 -16.76 48.00
N ALA A 540 3.43 -16.15 48.52
CA ALA A 540 2.49 -16.80 49.43
C ALA A 540 1.39 -17.61 48.73
N ARG A 541 1.21 -17.42 47.40
CA ARG A 541 0.10 -18.00 46.60
C ARG A 541 -1.28 -17.68 47.16
N ASN A 542 -1.42 -16.54 47.83
CA ASN A 542 -2.68 -16.07 48.41
C ASN A 542 -3.19 -14.85 47.64
N ILE A 543 -4.52 -14.74 47.58
CA ILE A 543 -5.22 -13.58 47.05
C ILE A 543 -6.04 -12.99 48.20
N ASP A 544 -5.68 -11.79 48.63
CA ASP A 544 -6.40 -11.05 49.67
C ASP A 544 -7.40 -10.11 49.02
N VAL A 545 -8.63 -10.06 49.55
CA VAL A 545 -9.63 -9.03 49.21
C VAL A 545 -9.41 -7.85 50.16
N LEU A 546 -9.14 -6.66 49.59
CA LEU A 546 -8.84 -5.42 50.31
C LEU A 546 -10.06 -4.51 50.44
#